data_AF-A0A9W5TR16-F1
#
_entry.id   AF-A0A9W5TR16-F1
#
_cell.length_a   1.000
_cell.length_b   1.000
_cell.length_c   1.000
_cell.angle_alpha   90.00
_cell.angle_beta   90.00
_cell.angle_gamma   90.00
#
_symmetry.space_group_name_H-M   'P 1'
#
loop_
_entity.id
_entity.type
_entity.pdbx_description
1 polymer ?
#
loop_
_entity_poly.entity_id
_entity_poly.type
_entity_poly.pdbx_seq_one_letter_code
_entity_poly.pdbx_strand_id
1 'polypeptide(L)'
;MDDTAQPSVAELLDHNRDLQGSRAIRMLATHNLGLYATLMERHLADGVIPETELVIRLERDLDDVGHPDGQSGLALIKSWASQGWLHRIVDERSDQNVCYLTQDARRALDFVRGLRRNDTIATGGSIHGIASRLKQVAVRVDNDPARIRKHIEAEIAALHSELDQLDAGERPAPDPTDCYDEARAIALQMERLITDIGQYGTMIEQATAALDEPIDTNTEYRDRQRQMYADYQAAWDSKGRDSHRAFLRMINDPDQRAEFEADVAAVADALPALDPALRKVMAGFFELVGHQIDEVERIQQRCAQRVKRFTAFGTLEQSRGVARQLNEALGAARALLKTSLTDSRLDLDVPLARHAISSVGALSFKIGDLSAPKPARPADGQVDLASFAALTTQVDAPAMSQMLNTALHHGPVSLPDAVALLESAYLGHVIVLWSWALKQPAAESVRESATVRFRSLDGRDREIAVPRLMFTEPITALVGAGT
;
A
#
# COMPACT_ATOMS: atom_id res chain seq x y z
N MET A 1 12.02 38.48 -24.75
CA MET A 1 11.67 39.36 -23.62
C MET A 1 10.46 40.16 -24.04
N ASP A 2 9.27 39.71 -23.64
CA ASP A 2 8.24 40.52 -22.98
C ASP A 2 7.08 39.60 -22.55
N ASP A 3 6.87 39.56 -21.22
CA ASP A 3 5.72 39.12 -20.43
C ASP A 3 4.97 37.80 -20.74
N THR A 4 5.56 36.69 -20.28
CA THR A 4 4.80 35.62 -19.61
C THR A 4 4.72 35.92 -18.11
N ALA A 5 4.07 37.02 -17.74
CA ALA A 5 3.78 37.31 -16.34
C ALA A 5 2.74 36.28 -15.86
N GLN A 6 3.05 35.57 -14.77
CA GLN A 6 2.02 34.82 -14.06
C GLN A 6 0.87 35.79 -13.76
N PRO A 7 -0.40 35.39 -13.97
CA PRO A 7 -1.52 36.25 -13.66
C PRO A 7 -1.37 36.71 -12.22
N SER A 8 -1.48 38.02 -12.02
CA SER A 8 -1.36 38.63 -10.70
C SER A 8 -2.39 38.01 -9.75
N VAL A 9 -2.13 38.06 -8.44
CA VAL A 9 -3.08 37.55 -7.43
C VAL A 9 -4.46 38.19 -7.60
N ALA A 10 -4.53 39.44 -8.05
CA ALA A 10 -5.78 40.14 -8.35
C ALA A 10 -6.52 39.52 -9.56
N GLU A 11 -5.82 39.28 -10.66
CA GLU A 11 -6.40 38.65 -11.86
C GLU A 11 -6.84 37.21 -11.60
N LEU A 12 -6.06 36.44 -10.84
CA LEU A 12 -6.44 35.09 -10.40
C LEU A 12 -7.69 35.13 -9.50
N LEU A 13 -7.79 36.10 -8.60
CA LEU A 13 -8.96 36.26 -7.75
C LEU A 13 -10.22 36.59 -8.57
N ASP A 14 -10.11 37.46 -9.57
CA ASP A 14 -11.24 37.83 -10.40
C ASP A 14 -11.68 36.68 -11.33
N HIS A 15 -10.75 35.93 -11.93
CA HIS A 15 -11.08 34.69 -12.63
C HIS A 15 -11.81 33.68 -11.72
N ASN A 16 -11.35 33.54 -10.46
CA ASN A 16 -11.99 32.65 -9.51
C ASN A 16 -13.37 33.15 -9.05
N ARG A 17 -13.60 34.48 -8.99
CA ARG A 17 -14.92 35.07 -8.71
C ARG A 17 -15.91 34.80 -9.83
N ASP A 18 -15.47 34.90 -11.08
CA ASP A 18 -16.31 34.56 -12.24
C ASP A 18 -16.69 33.07 -12.22
N LEU A 19 -15.73 32.19 -11.89
CA LEU A 19 -16.01 30.76 -11.68
C LEU A 19 -16.97 30.53 -10.51
N GLN A 20 -16.82 31.25 -9.40
CA GLN A 20 -17.71 31.18 -8.24
C GLN A 20 -19.16 31.56 -8.59
N GLY A 21 -19.35 32.50 -9.53
CA GLY A 21 -20.66 32.90 -10.04
C GLY A 21 -21.32 31.88 -10.99
N SER A 22 -20.55 30.92 -11.51
CA SER A 22 -21.05 29.91 -12.45
C SER A 22 -22.16 29.05 -11.83
N ARG A 23 -23.10 28.60 -12.68
CA ARG A 23 -24.25 27.80 -12.20
C ARG A 23 -23.81 26.44 -11.67
N ALA A 24 -22.73 25.88 -12.21
CA ALA A 24 -22.13 24.62 -11.75
C ALA A 24 -21.55 24.76 -10.34
N ILE A 25 -20.76 25.80 -10.07
CA ILE A 25 -20.19 26.03 -8.73
C ILE A 25 -21.29 26.37 -7.73
N ARG A 26 -22.30 27.15 -8.11
CA ARG A 26 -23.47 27.40 -7.25
C ARG A 26 -24.25 26.13 -6.91
N MET A 27 -24.35 25.18 -7.84
CA MET A 27 -24.94 23.87 -7.56
C MET A 27 -24.11 23.11 -6.53
N LEU A 28 -22.79 23.03 -6.73
CA LEU A 28 -21.87 22.35 -5.81
C LEU A 28 -21.81 23.01 -4.42
N ALA A 29 -22.05 24.32 -4.33
CA ALA A 29 -22.08 25.07 -3.08
C ALA A 29 -23.43 24.98 -2.34
N THR A 30 -24.44 24.28 -2.88
CA THR A 30 -25.72 24.15 -2.19
C THR A 30 -25.66 23.28 -0.95
N HIS A 31 -26.41 23.66 0.07
CA HIS A 31 -26.53 22.89 1.31
C HIS A 31 -27.14 21.50 1.08
N ASN A 32 -28.04 21.38 0.09
CA ASN A 32 -28.79 20.15 -0.19
C ASN A 32 -28.23 19.39 -1.39
N LEU A 33 -26.95 19.58 -1.72
CA LEU A 33 -26.30 18.95 -2.88
C LEU A 33 -26.50 17.43 -2.90
N GLY A 34 -26.42 16.75 -1.75
CA GLY A 34 -26.60 15.30 -1.67
C GLY A 34 -27.97 14.84 -2.17
N LEU A 35 -29.03 15.53 -1.74
CA LEU A 35 -30.41 15.24 -2.18
C LEU A 35 -30.59 15.57 -3.66
N TYR A 36 -30.18 16.78 -4.07
CA TYR A 36 -30.35 17.23 -5.45
C TYR A 36 -29.57 16.36 -6.43
N ALA A 37 -28.30 16.03 -6.12
CA ALA A 37 -27.50 15.15 -6.94
C ALA A 37 -28.14 13.77 -7.06
N THR A 38 -28.64 13.20 -5.96
CA THR A 38 -29.30 11.88 -5.98
C THR A 38 -30.53 11.88 -6.89
N LEU A 39 -31.43 12.85 -6.71
CA LEU A 39 -32.68 12.94 -7.47
C LEU A 39 -32.44 13.27 -8.95
N MET A 40 -31.55 14.23 -9.24
CA MET A 40 -31.21 14.60 -10.61
C MET A 40 -30.50 13.46 -11.34
N GLU A 41 -29.59 12.73 -10.69
CA GLU A 41 -28.92 11.60 -11.33
C GLU A 41 -29.87 10.44 -11.59
N ARG A 42 -30.78 10.16 -10.66
CA ARG A 42 -31.70 9.02 -10.80
C ARG A 42 -32.75 9.23 -11.89
N HIS A 43 -33.23 10.47 -12.08
CA HIS A 43 -34.37 10.73 -12.98
C HIS A 43 -34.03 11.54 -14.23
N LEU A 44 -32.93 12.28 -14.25
CA LEU A 44 -32.59 13.21 -15.32
C LEU A 44 -31.24 12.93 -15.99
N ALA A 45 -30.52 11.89 -15.57
CA ALA A 45 -29.28 11.48 -16.23
C ALA A 45 -29.51 10.96 -17.66
N ASP A 46 -30.62 10.25 -17.87
CA ASP A 46 -30.93 9.55 -19.13
C ASP A 46 -31.56 10.46 -20.21
N GLY A 47 -31.80 11.74 -19.91
CA GLY A 47 -32.21 12.73 -20.90
C GLY A 47 -33.47 13.50 -20.55
N VAL A 48 -34.35 13.65 -21.54
CA VAL A 48 -35.57 14.48 -21.48
C VAL A 48 -36.72 13.67 -20.91
N ILE A 49 -37.44 14.23 -19.94
CA ILE A 49 -38.59 13.59 -19.30
C ILE A 49 -39.78 14.58 -19.21
N PRO A 50 -41.04 14.13 -19.39
CA PRO A 50 -42.21 14.97 -19.14
C PRO A 50 -42.29 15.42 -17.67
N GLU A 51 -42.69 16.67 -17.43
CA GLU A 51 -42.78 17.26 -16.09
C GLU A 51 -43.74 16.47 -15.19
N THR A 52 -44.89 16.05 -15.73
CA THR A 52 -45.89 15.28 -14.97
C THR A 52 -45.33 13.95 -14.47
N GLU A 53 -44.56 13.26 -15.31
CA GLU A 53 -43.90 12.02 -14.95
C GLU A 53 -42.76 12.24 -13.95
N LEU A 54 -41.96 13.29 -14.16
CA LEU A 54 -40.88 13.66 -13.25
C LEU A 54 -41.42 14.01 -11.86
N VAL A 55 -42.52 14.75 -11.75
CA VAL A 55 -43.16 15.06 -10.46
C VAL A 55 -43.52 13.77 -9.73
N ILE A 56 -44.22 12.83 -10.38
CA ILE A 56 -44.62 11.56 -9.75
C ILE A 56 -43.41 10.77 -9.24
N ARG A 57 -42.34 10.71 -10.05
CA ARG A 57 -41.10 10.01 -9.67
C ARG A 57 -40.38 10.68 -8.51
N LEU A 58 -40.34 12.01 -8.50
CA LEU A 58 -39.73 12.80 -7.43
C LEU A 58 -40.50 12.68 -6.12
N GLU A 59 -41.83 12.81 -6.13
CA GLU A 59 -42.66 12.67 -4.93
C GLU A 59 -42.45 11.31 -4.27
N ARG A 60 -42.44 10.24 -5.08
CA ARG A 60 -42.19 8.87 -4.59
C ARG A 60 -40.83 8.74 -3.91
N ASP A 61 -39.77 9.24 -4.54
CA ASP A 61 -38.43 9.14 -3.96
C ASP A 61 -38.24 10.08 -2.75
N LEU A 62 -38.95 11.22 -2.71
CA LEU A 62 -38.99 12.13 -1.57
C LEU A 62 -39.69 11.51 -0.36
N ASP A 63 -40.78 10.75 -0.58
CA ASP A 63 -41.43 9.95 0.45
C ASP A 63 -40.45 8.93 1.05
N ASP A 64 -39.68 8.23 0.20
CA ASP A 64 -38.70 7.21 0.63
C ASP A 64 -37.56 7.80 1.48
N VAL A 65 -37.12 9.04 1.20
CA VAL A 65 -36.03 9.71 1.96
C VAL A 65 -36.53 10.63 3.08
N GLY A 66 -37.84 10.68 3.33
CA GLY A 66 -38.42 11.41 4.45
C GLY A 66 -38.45 12.93 4.31
N HIS A 67 -38.52 13.46 3.08
CA HIS A 67 -38.67 14.90 2.80
C HIS A 67 -37.71 15.83 3.59
N PRO A 68 -36.38 15.65 3.48
CA PRO A 68 -35.40 16.41 4.28
C PRO A 68 -35.52 17.93 4.11
N ASP A 69 -35.97 18.40 2.94
CA ASP A 69 -36.13 19.82 2.62
C ASP A 69 -37.57 20.33 2.74
N GLY A 70 -38.55 19.44 3.02
CA GLY A 70 -39.97 19.76 3.09
C GLY A 70 -40.60 20.27 1.77
N GLN A 71 -39.87 20.22 0.65
CA GLN A 71 -40.33 20.67 -0.66
C GLN A 71 -40.99 19.53 -1.44
N SER A 72 -42.04 19.86 -2.19
CA SER A 72 -42.66 18.93 -3.15
C SER A 72 -41.81 18.78 -4.42
N GLY A 73 -41.98 17.69 -5.15
CA GLY A 73 -41.30 17.44 -6.42
C GLY A 73 -41.50 18.57 -7.44
N LEU A 74 -42.72 19.13 -7.51
CA LEU A 74 -43.00 20.29 -8.37
C LEU A 74 -42.28 21.57 -7.90
N ALA A 75 -42.14 21.77 -6.59
CA ALA A 75 -41.39 22.91 -6.05
C ALA A 75 -39.90 22.79 -6.35
N LEU A 76 -39.33 21.58 -6.26
CA LEU A 76 -37.95 21.30 -6.65
C LEU A 76 -37.69 21.58 -8.13
N ILE A 77 -38.56 21.10 -9.02
CA ILE A 77 -38.44 21.37 -10.47
C ILE A 77 -38.41 22.88 -10.76
N LYS A 78 -39.33 23.65 -10.15
CA LYS A 78 -39.36 25.11 -10.29
C LYS A 78 -38.10 25.78 -9.72
N SER A 79 -37.62 25.29 -8.58
CA SER A 79 -36.40 25.78 -7.93
C SER A 79 -35.15 25.51 -8.77
N TRP A 80 -35.00 24.29 -9.31
CA TRP A 80 -33.87 23.94 -10.18
C TRP A 80 -33.92 24.71 -11.50
N ALA A 81 -35.11 24.97 -12.03
CA ALA A 81 -35.29 25.79 -13.23
C ALA A 81 -34.92 27.26 -12.98
N SER A 82 -35.35 27.86 -11.86
CA SER A 82 -35.03 29.25 -11.52
C SER A 82 -33.54 29.47 -11.25
N GLN A 83 -32.86 28.44 -10.72
CA GLN A 83 -31.42 28.45 -10.48
C GLN A 83 -30.59 28.13 -11.74
N GLY A 84 -31.25 27.76 -12.84
CA GLY A 84 -30.62 27.50 -14.13
C GLY A 84 -29.94 26.14 -14.23
N TRP A 85 -30.34 25.17 -13.41
CA TRP A 85 -29.85 23.79 -13.44
C TRP A 85 -30.75 22.85 -14.26
N LEU A 86 -32.01 23.23 -14.44
CA LEU A 86 -32.99 22.50 -15.22
C LEU A 86 -33.57 23.38 -16.33
N HIS A 87 -33.61 22.87 -17.55
CA HIS A 87 -34.45 23.43 -18.61
C HIS A 87 -35.87 22.87 -18.47
N ARG A 88 -36.85 23.77 -18.46
CA ARG A 88 -38.28 23.47 -18.49
C ARG A 88 -38.86 24.15 -19.73
N ILE A 89 -39.15 23.36 -20.76
CA ILE A 89 -39.58 23.85 -22.07
C ILE A 89 -40.93 23.21 -22.42
N VAL A 90 -41.80 23.95 -23.09
CA VAL A 90 -43.04 23.40 -23.65
C VAL A 90 -42.67 22.64 -24.93
N ASP A 91 -42.92 21.34 -24.98
CA ASP A 91 -42.75 20.56 -26.21
C ASP A 91 -43.93 20.82 -27.16
N GLU A 92 -43.65 21.46 -28.29
CA GLU A 92 -44.63 21.81 -29.32
C GLU A 92 -45.33 20.59 -29.93
N ARG A 93 -44.74 19.39 -29.81
CA ARG A 93 -45.30 18.14 -30.38
C ARG A 93 -46.32 17.48 -29.46
N SER A 94 -46.16 17.62 -28.16
CA SER A 94 -47.00 16.96 -27.15
C SER A 94 -47.79 17.93 -26.28
N ASP A 95 -47.61 19.25 -26.45
CA ASP A 95 -48.20 20.32 -25.64
C ASP A 95 -47.99 20.11 -24.13
N GLN A 96 -46.85 19.49 -23.78
CA GLN A 96 -46.47 19.15 -22.40
C GLN A 96 -45.12 19.78 -22.07
N ASN A 97 -44.97 20.16 -20.81
CA ASN A 97 -43.66 20.61 -20.34
C ASN A 97 -42.71 19.44 -20.23
N VAL A 98 -41.53 19.57 -20.83
CA VAL A 98 -40.43 18.64 -20.73
C VAL A 98 -39.28 19.24 -19.93
N CYS A 99 -38.63 18.39 -19.15
CA CYS A 99 -37.57 18.73 -18.22
C CYS A 99 -36.28 17.99 -18.59
N TYR A 100 -35.15 18.71 -18.60
CA TYR A 100 -33.82 18.10 -18.75
C TYR A 100 -32.73 19.00 -18.14
N LEU A 101 -31.62 18.40 -17.73
CA LEU A 101 -30.53 19.13 -17.07
C LEU A 101 -29.78 20.06 -18.03
N THR A 102 -29.41 21.23 -17.53
CA THR A 102 -28.48 22.14 -18.23
C THR A 102 -27.07 21.56 -18.27
N GLN A 103 -26.22 22.07 -19.18
CA GLN A 103 -24.84 21.59 -19.30
C GLN A 103 -24.02 21.82 -18.02
N ASP A 104 -24.25 22.95 -17.34
CA ASP A 104 -23.60 23.27 -16.07
C ASP A 104 -24.01 22.31 -14.96
N ALA A 105 -25.28 21.95 -14.88
CA ALA A 105 -25.76 20.95 -13.92
C ALA A 105 -25.19 19.57 -14.20
N ARG A 106 -25.11 19.15 -15.47
CA ARG A 106 -24.46 17.89 -15.87
C ARG A 106 -22.99 17.86 -15.46
N ARG A 107 -22.24 18.93 -15.72
CA ARG A 107 -20.83 19.06 -15.29
C ARG A 107 -20.66 18.95 -13.79
N ALA A 108 -21.54 19.59 -13.01
CA ALA A 108 -21.52 19.48 -11.55
C ALA A 108 -21.83 18.04 -11.09
N LEU A 109 -22.82 17.37 -11.68
CA LEU A 109 -23.11 15.96 -11.35
C LEU A 109 -21.98 15.01 -11.74
N ASP A 110 -21.33 15.24 -12.89
CA ASP A 110 -20.18 14.45 -13.32
C ASP A 110 -18.99 14.62 -12.37
N PHE A 111 -18.77 15.83 -11.86
CA PHE A 111 -17.79 16.08 -10.79
C PHE A 111 -18.12 15.28 -9.52
N VAL A 112 -19.37 15.34 -9.05
CA VAL A 112 -19.81 14.57 -7.87
C VAL A 112 -19.69 13.05 -8.09
N ARG A 113 -20.02 12.55 -9.29
CA ARG A 113 -19.80 11.14 -9.67
C ARG A 113 -18.33 10.76 -9.63
N GLY A 114 -17.47 11.64 -10.14
CA GLY A 114 -16.02 11.44 -10.13
C GLY A 114 -15.47 11.29 -8.71
N LEU A 115 -15.92 12.18 -7.81
CA LEU A 115 -15.60 12.11 -6.39
C LEU A 115 -16.10 10.80 -5.75
N ARG A 116 -17.34 10.36 -6.03
CA ARG A 116 -17.88 9.10 -5.48
C ARG A 116 -17.20 7.85 -6.02
N ARG A 117 -16.75 7.85 -7.27
CA ARG A 117 -16.11 6.70 -7.90
C ARG A 117 -14.60 6.63 -7.67
N ASN A 118 -13.98 7.66 -7.07
CA ASN A 118 -12.52 7.84 -7.11
C ASN A 118 -11.99 7.70 -8.56
N ASP A 119 -12.79 8.16 -9.53
CA ASP A 119 -12.54 8.01 -10.96
C ASP A 119 -12.93 9.29 -11.69
N THR A 120 -11.94 10.03 -12.14
CA THR A 120 -12.16 11.11 -13.10
C THR A 120 -11.62 10.71 -14.47
N ILE A 121 -12.60 10.18 -15.20
CA ILE A 121 -12.78 10.08 -16.64
C ILE A 121 -11.75 10.87 -17.46
N ALA A 122 -11.01 10.09 -18.23
CA ALA A 122 -10.40 10.49 -19.48
C ALA A 122 -11.43 11.16 -20.39
N THR A 123 -11.32 12.47 -20.58
CA THR A 123 -12.08 13.17 -21.61
C THR A 123 -11.15 14.15 -22.33
N GLY A 124 -10.84 13.82 -23.58
CA GLY A 124 -9.96 14.57 -24.48
C GLY A 124 -8.86 13.65 -25.05
N GLY A 125 -9.12 13.02 -26.20
CA GLY A 125 -8.26 12.00 -26.83
C GLY A 125 -9.09 10.81 -27.34
N SER A 126 -10.07 11.13 -28.19
CA SER A 126 -11.29 10.38 -28.50
C SER A 126 -11.05 9.17 -29.41
N ILE A 127 -11.62 8.02 -29.03
CA ILE A 127 -11.81 6.80 -29.84
C ILE A 127 -10.54 6.04 -30.25
N HIS A 128 -9.54 6.61 -30.94
CA HIS A 128 -8.35 5.85 -31.37
C HIS A 128 -7.45 5.46 -30.20
N GLY A 129 -7.19 6.40 -29.27
CA GLY A 129 -6.48 6.09 -28.03
C GLY A 129 -7.27 5.16 -27.11
N ILE A 130 -8.61 5.25 -27.11
CA ILE A 130 -9.48 4.33 -26.36
C ILE A 130 -9.44 2.93 -26.98
N ALA A 131 -9.50 2.82 -28.31
CA ALA A 131 -9.43 1.56 -29.02
C ALA A 131 -8.05 0.90 -28.86
N SER A 132 -6.96 1.67 -28.94
CA SER A 132 -5.60 1.18 -28.72
C SER A 132 -5.40 0.70 -27.28
N ARG A 133 -5.80 1.51 -26.28
CA ARG A 133 -5.75 1.11 -24.85
C ARG A 133 -6.65 -0.08 -24.55
N LEU A 134 -7.87 -0.13 -25.10
CA LEU A 134 -8.79 -1.25 -24.94
C LEU A 134 -8.22 -2.53 -25.58
N LYS A 135 -7.58 -2.41 -26.75
CA LYS A 135 -6.89 -3.52 -27.41
C LYS A 135 -5.70 -4.01 -26.59
N GLN A 136 -4.88 -3.13 -26.04
CA GLN A 136 -3.76 -3.48 -25.15
C GLN A 136 -4.26 -4.13 -23.84
N VAL A 137 -5.33 -3.62 -23.23
CA VAL A 137 -5.94 -4.22 -22.04
C VAL A 137 -6.54 -5.58 -22.38
N ALA A 138 -7.25 -5.71 -23.50
CA ALA A 138 -7.82 -6.98 -23.96
C ALA A 138 -6.74 -8.03 -24.20
N VAL A 139 -5.55 -7.65 -24.69
CA VAL A 139 -4.40 -8.54 -24.87
C VAL A 139 -3.74 -8.92 -23.54
N ARG A 140 -3.61 -7.98 -22.60
CA ARG A 140 -3.03 -8.26 -21.26
C ARG A 140 -3.93 -9.12 -20.38
N VAL A 141 -5.25 -9.06 -20.59
CA VAL A 141 -6.25 -9.89 -19.91
C VAL A 141 -6.47 -11.21 -20.66
N ASP A 142 -5.99 -11.32 -21.90
CA ASP A 142 -6.03 -12.58 -22.66
C ASP A 142 -5.14 -13.62 -21.98
N ASN A 143 -5.65 -14.85 -21.86
CA ASN A 143 -4.91 -15.97 -21.29
C ASN A 143 -4.37 -16.92 -22.37
N ASP A 144 -4.62 -16.64 -23.66
CA ASP A 144 -4.12 -17.45 -24.78
C ASP A 144 -2.74 -16.96 -25.29
N PRO A 145 -1.65 -17.72 -25.05
CA PRO A 145 -0.31 -17.34 -25.47
C PRO A 145 -0.15 -17.17 -26.99
N ALA A 146 -0.93 -17.89 -27.81
CA ALA A 146 -0.83 -17.81 -29.26
C ALA A 146 -1.40 -16.50 -29.80
N ARG A 147 -2.50 -16.02 -29.21
CA ARG A 147 -3.10 -14.72 -29.55
C ARG A 147 -2.23 -13.56 -29.10
N ILE A 148 -1.63 -13.65 -27.91
CA ILE A 148 -0.66 -12.65 -27.42
C ILE A 148 0.53 -12.57 -28.37
N ARG A 149 1.13 -13.72 -28.75
CA ARG A 149 2.26 -13.76 -29.70
C ARG A 149 1.91 -13.14 -31.04
N LYS A 150 0.79 -13.55 -31.64
CA LYS A 150 0.34 -13.01 -32.94
C LYS A 150 0.15 -11.49 -32.89
N HIS A 151 -0.35 -10.98 -31.76
CA HIS A 151 -0.51 -9.55 -31.57
C HIS A 151 0.85 -8.83 -31.50
N ILE A 152 1.79 -9.33 -30.70
CA ILE A 152 3.14 -8.77 -30.58
C ILE A 152 3.86 -8.80 -31.95
N GLU A 153 3.78 -9.90 -32.69
CA GLU A 153 4.38 -9.99 -34.04
C GLU A 153 3.79 -8.97 -35.01
N ALA A 154 2.49 -8.71 -34.95
CA ALA A 154 1.84 -7.69 -35.77
C ALA A 154 2.28 -6.26 -35.38
N GLU A 155 2.51 -6.01 -34.09
CA GLU A 155 3.01 -4.74 -33.57
C GLU A 155 4.47 -4.50 -33.98
N ILE A 156 5.33 -5.53 -33.88
CA ILE A 156 6.72 -5.48 -34.38
C ILE A 156 6.75 -5.18 -35.88
N ALA A 157 5.90 -5.84 -36.67
CA ALA A 157 5.84 -5.60 -38.11
C ALA A 157 5.41 -4.16 -38.44
N ALA A 158 4.46 -3.60 -37.69
CA ALA A 158 4.05 -2.21 -37.85
C ALA A 158 5.19 -1.24 -37.48
N LEU A 159 5.88 -1.47 -36.36
CA LEU A 159 7.01 -0.65 -35.92
C LEU A 159 8.20 -0.71 -36.89
N HIS A 160 8.51 -1.89 -37.46
CA HIS A 160 9.54 -2.00 -38.50
C HIS A 160 9.17 -1.22 -39.76
N SER A 161 7.90 -1.26 -40.19
CA SER A 161 7.46 -0.45 -41.32
C SER A 161 7.56 1.05 -41.05
N GLU A 162 7.32 1.48 -39.81
CA GLU A 162 7.47 2.88 -39.41
C GLU A 162 8.95 3.29 -39.36
N LEU A 163 9.83 2.40 -38.90
CA LEU A 163 11.28 2.60 -38.92
C LEU A 163 11.81 2.70 -40.35
N ASP A 164 11.36 1.83 -41.27
CA ASP A 164 11.73 1.87 -42.69
C ASP A 164 11.30 3.21 -43.34
N GLN A 165 10.13 3.74 -42.96
CA GLN A 165 9.65 5.06 -43.42
C GLN A 165 10.49 6.21 -42.84
N LEU A 166 10.88 6.12 -41.57
CA LEU A 166 11.80 7.06 -40.92
C LEU A 166 13.16 7.08 -41.61
N ASP A 167 13.73 5.91 -41.90
CA ASP A 167 15.01 5.76 -42.60
C ASP A 167 14.94 6.26 -44.06
N ALA A 168 13.77 6.14 -44.70
CA ALA A 168 13.48 6.70 -46.02
C ALA A 168 13.24 8.23 -46.00
N GLY A 169 13.14 8.85 -44.82
CA GLY A 169 12.82 10.27 -44.67
C GLY A 169 11.36 10.63 -44.91
N GLU A 170 10.48 9.64 -45.07
CA GLU A 170 9.04 9.79 -45.29
C GLU A 170 8.32 9.83 -43.94
N ARG A 171 8.60 10.84 -43.11
CA ARG A 171 7.82 11.06 -41.88
C ARG A 171 6.59 11.92 -42.21
N PRO A 172 5.35 11.40 -42.09
CA PRO A 172 4.16 12.25 -42.13
C PRO A 172 4.29 13.33 -41.07
N ALA A 173 4.07 14.59 -41.44
CA ALA A 173 4.06 15.68 -40.46
C ALA A 173 2.98 15.38 -39.41
N PRO A 174 3.31 15.35 -38.11
CA PRO A 174 2.32 15.10 -37.07
C PRO A 174 1.24 16.18 -37.11
N ASP A 175 -0.02 15.80 -36.86
CA ASP A 175 -1.09 16.78 -36.69
C ASP A 175 -0.80 17.56 -35.40
N PRO A 176 -0.50 18.87 -35.48
CA PRO A 176 -0.20 19.66 -34.29
C PRO A 176 -1.36 19.65 -33.30
N THR A 177 -2.61 19.62 -33.74
CA THR A 177 -3.78 19.61 -32.84
C THR A 177 -3.82 18.34 -32.01
N ASP A 178 -3.57 17.19 -32.63
CA ASP A 178 -3.53 15.90 -31.91
C ASP A 178 -2.38 15.87 -30.90
N CYS A 179 -1.19 16.38 -31.26
CA CYS A 179 -0.05 16.46 -30.34
C CYS A 179 -0.34 17.36 -29.12
N TYR A 180 -1.01 18.50 -29.32
CA TYR A 180 -1.40 19.39 -28.21
C TYR A 180 -2.43 18.75 -27.29
N ASP A 181 -3.44 18.07 -27.84
CA ASP A 181 -4.47 17.39 -27.06
C ASP A 181 -3.90 16.21 -26.28
N GLU A 182 -2.98 15.43 -26.87
CA GLU A 182 -2.28 14.35 -26.17
C GLU A 182 -1.35 14.87 -25.08
N ALA A 183 -0.55 15.91 -25.34
CA ALA A 183 0.30 16.52 -24.32
C ALA A 183 -0.53 17.07 -23.14
N ARG A 184 -1.68 17.69 -23.42
CA ARG A 184 -2.63 18.13 -22.39
C ARG A 184 -3.17 16.96 -21.58
N ALA A 185 -3.55 15.86 -22.23
CA ALA A 185 -4.05 14.67 -21.55
C ALA A 185 -2.98 14.06 -20.63
N ILE A 186 -1.73 13.98 -21.10
CA ILE A 186 -0.59 13.47 -20.31
C ILE A 186 -0.33 14.37 -19.09
N ALA A 187 -0.31 15.69 -19.26
CA ALA A 187 -0.09 16.63 -18.17
C ALA A 187 -1.17 16.51 -17.07
N LEU A 188 -2.44 16.38 -17.46
CA LEU A 188 -3.55 16.15 -16.52
C LEU A 188 -3.41 14.80 -15.81
N GLN A 189 -2.93 13.76 -16.51
CA GLN A 189 -2.68 12.46 -15.91
C GLN A 189 -1.52 12.51 -14.90
N MET A 190 -0.47 13.29 -15.17
CA MET A 190 0.64 13.53 -14.24
C MET A 190 0.16 14.23 -12.96
N GLU A 191 -0.66 15.28 -13.07
CA GLU A 191 -1.25 15.98 -11.92
C GLU A 191 -2.11 15.04 -11.06
N ARG A 192 -2.90 14.18 -11.72
CA ARG A 192 -3.69 13.15 -11.03
C ARG A 192 -2.81 12.15 -10.29
N LEU A 193 -1.74 11.68 -10.91
CA LEU A 193 -0.83 10.72 -10.27
C LEU A 193 -0.24 11.30 -8.97
N ILE A 194 0.17 12.57 -9.00
CA ILE A 194 0.64 13.30 -7.80
C ILE A 194 -0.45 13.32 -6.73
N THR A 195 -1.69 13.65 -7.12
CA THR A 195 -2.83 13.73 -6.20
C THR A 195 -3.19 12.37 -5.60
N ASP A 196 -3.22 11.32 -6.41
CA ASP A 196 -3.55 9.95 -5.99
C ASP A 196 -2.53 9.44 -4.95
N ILE A 197 -1.25 9.76 -5.11
CA ILE A 197 -0.20 9.42 -4.13
C ILE A 197 -0.44 10.18 -2.82
N GLY A 198 -0.76 11.48 -2.88
CA GLY A 198 -1.08 12.28 -1.69
C GLY A 198 -2.34 11.79 -0.95
N GLN A 199 -3.37 11.38 -1.70
CA GLN A 199 -4.58 10.75 -1.14
C GLN A 199 -4.25 9.46 -0.41
N TYR A 200 -3.38 8.61 -0.96
CA TYR A 200 -2.93 7.38 -0.28
C TYR A 200 -2.28 7.68 1.08
N GLY A 201 -1.41 8.70 1.15
CA GLY A 201 -0.84 9.16 2.43
C GLY A 201 -1.93 9.58 3.41
N THR A 202 -2.89 10.37 2.96
CA THR A 202 -4.03 10.83 3.78
C THR A 202 -4.87 9.67 4.31
N MET A 203 -5.14 8.65 3.48
CA MET A 203 -5.89 7.46 3.89
C MET A 203 -5.16 6.67 4.99
N ILE A 204 -3.84 6.48 4.88
CA ILE A 204 -3.04 5.80 5.92
C ILE A 204 -3.03 6.60 7.22
N GLU A 205 -2.93 7.93 7.13
CA GLU A 205 -2.99 8.79 8.30
C GLU A 205 -4.34 8.67 9.01
N GLN A 206 -5.45 8.77 8.27
CA GLN A 206 -6.81 8.63 8.81
C GLN A 206 -7.03 7.26 9.46
N ALA A 207 -6.56 6.18 8.84
CA ALA A 207 -6.68 4.82 9.37
C ALA A 207 -6.03 4.64 10.76
N THR A 208 -5.08 5.51 11.13
CA THR A 208 -4.35 5.42 12.40
C THR A 208 -4.60 6.61 13.33
N ALA A 209 -5.37 7.62 12.91
CA ALA A 209 -5.58 8.84 13.68
C ALA A 209 -6.27 8.56 15.03
N ALA A 210 -7.28 7.69 15.02
CA ALA A 210 -8.04 7.34 16.23
C ALA A 210 -7.21 6.56 17.27
N LEU A 211 -6.05 6.01 16.89
CA LEU A 211 -5.21 5.21 17.80
C LEU A 211 -4.54 6.03 18.92
N ASP A 212 -4.40 7.35 18.72
CA ASP A 212 -3.83 8.27 19.72
C ASP A 212 -4.88 8.74 20.75
N GLU A 213 -6.17 8.47 20.53
CA GLU A 213 -7.23 8.83 21.47
C GLU A 213 -7.21 7.96 22.73
N PRO A 214 -7.55 8.51 23.91
CA PRO A 214 -7.71 7.72 25.13
C PRO A 214 -8.74 6.60 24.94
N ILE A 215 -8.51 5.48 25.59
CA ILE A 215 -9.38 4.31 25.56
C ILE A 215 -9.67 3.92 27.00
N ASP A 216 -10.96 3.95 27.37
CA ASP A 216 -11.40 3.71 28.74
C ASP A 216 -11.88 2.26 28.93
N THR A 217 -12.30 1.59 27.84
CA THR A 217 -12.83 0.24 27.90
C THR A 217 -12.17 -0.74 26.92
N ASN A 218 -12.19 -2.03 27.28
CA ASN A 218 -11.68 -3.09 26.42
C ASN A 218 -12.55 -3.31 25.16
N THR A 219 -13.82 -2.91 25.19
CA THR A 219 -14.72 -2.95 24.02
C THR A 219 -14.31 -1.90 23.01
N GLU A 220 -14.12 -0.65 23.44
CA GLU A 220 -13.62 0.44 22.58
C GLU A 220 -12.25 0.10 21.98
N TYR A 221 -11.35 -0.52 22.74
CA TYR A 221 -10.07 -1.01 22.22
C TYR A 221 -10.25 -1.97 21.03
N ARG A 222 -11.13 -2.97 21.16
CA ARG A 222 -11.37 -3.99 20.13
C ARG A 222 -12.05 -3.43 18.90
N ASP A 223 -12.99 -2.51 19.09
CA ASP A 223 -13.71 -1.89 17.97
C ASP A 223 -12.77 -0.97 17.19
N ARG A 224 -11.94 -0.20 17.89
CA ARG A 224 -10.89 0.62 17.28
C ARG A 224 -9.83 -0.19 16.55
N GLN A 225 -9.43 -1.34 17.10
CA GLN A 225 -8.53 -2.27 16.42
C GLN A 225 -9.15 -2.80 15.11
N ARG A 226 -10.43 -3.19 15.12
CA ARG A 226 -11.14 -3.65 13.90
C ARG A 226 -11.25 -2.54 12.87
N GLN A 227 -11.64 -1.35 13.30
CA GLN A 227 -11.78 -0.18 12.43
C GLN A 227 -10.44 0.16 11.76
N MET A 228 -9.34 0.21 12.53
CA MET A 228 -8.00 0.45 12.00
C MET A 228 -7.62 -0.56 10.89
N TYR A 229 -7.87 -1.86 11.08
CA TYR A 229 -7.57 -2.85 10.05
C TYR A 229 -8.45 -2.70 8.80
N ALA A 230 -9.73 -2.36 8.96
CA ALA A 230 -10.63 -2.12 7.84
C ALA A 230 -10.18 -0.89 7.03
N ASP A 231 -9.85 0.21 7.71
CA ASP A 231 -9.40 1.45 7.06
C ASP A 231 -8.02 1.27 6.40
N TYR A 232 -7.11 0.53 7.04
CA TYR A 232 -5.83 0.18 6.44
C TYR A 232 -6.00 -0.70 5.21
N GLN A 233 -6.94 -1.66 5.22
CA GLN A 233 -7.25 -2.49 4.06
C GLN A 233 -7.82 -1.64 2.91
N ALA A 234 -8.71 -0.68 3.20
CA ALA A 234 -9.20 0.25 2.20
C ALA A 234 -8.07 1.11 1.59
N ALA A 235 -7.11 1.56 2.40
CA ALA A 235 -5.91 2.23 1.92
C ALA A 235 -5.00 1.30 1.09
N TRP A 236 -4.92 0.02 1.48
CA TRP A 236 -4.12 -1.00 0.80
C TRP A 236 -4.66 -1.34 -0.59
N ASP A 237 -5.98 -1.34 -0.76
CA ASP A 237 -6.66 -1.62 -2.04
C ASP A 237 -6.84 -0.35 -2.89
N SER A 238 -6.31 0.80 -2.45
CA SER A 238 -6.46 2.08 -3.14
C SER A 238 -5.58 2.20 -4.40
N LYS A 239 -6.09 2.92 -5.40
CA LYS A 239 -5.33 3.27 -6.62
C LYS A 239 -4.06 4.07 -6.31
N GLY A 240 -4.10 4.94 -5.30
CA GLY A 240 -2.95 5.76 -4.90
C GLY A 240 -1.74 4.92 -4.48
N ARG A 241 -1.96 3.77 -3.83
CA ARG A 241 -0.89 2.82 -3.52
C ARG A 241 -0.29 2.19 -4.78
N ASP A 242 -1.14 1.81 -5.74
CA ASP A 242 -0.67 1.23 -7.00
C ASP A 242 0.15 2.25 -7.80
N SER A 243 -0.30 3.50 -7.87
CA SER A 243 0.44 4.63 -8.45
C SER A 243 1.78 4.84 -7.75
N HIS A 244 1.78 4.88 -6.41
CA HIS A 244 3.00 4.98 -5.60
C HIS A 244 4.00 3.85 -5.90
N ARG A 245 3.53 2.60 -5.94
CA ARG A 245 4.37 1.42 -6.22
C ARG A 245 4.87 1.39 -7.66
N ALA A 246 4.03 1.75 -8.63
CA ALA A 246 4.43 1.81 -10.03
C ALA A 246 5.53 2.85 -10.24
N PHE A 247 5.39 4.01 -9.63
CA PHE A 247 6.39 5.07 -9.71
C PHE A 247 7.71 4.71 -9.01
N LEU A 248 7.67 4.06 -7.84
CA LEU A 248 8.89 3.54 -7.19
C LEU A 248 9.65 2.54 -8.07
N ARG A 249 8.93 1.71 -8.85
CA ARG A 249 9.59 0.81 -9.82
C ARG A 249 10.25 1.59 -10.96
N MET A 250 9.56 2.62 -11.46
CA MET A 250 10.06 3.48 -12.54
C MET A 250 11.31 4.27 -12.10
N ILE A 251 11.31 4.85 -10.89
CA ILE A 251 12.47 5.58 -10.35
C ILE A 251 13.70 4.69 -10.18
N ASN A 252 13.51 3.41 -9.85
CA ASN A 252 14.63 2.49 -9.62
C ASN A 252 15.39 2.14 -10.90
N ASP A 253 14.87 2.50 -12.08
CA ASP A 253 15.55 2.36 -13.36
C ASP A 253 16.06 3.73 -13.85
N PRO A 254 17.38 4.01 -13.73
CA PRO A 254 17.94 5.31 -14.09
C PRO A 254 17.86 5.61 -15.59
N ASP A 255 17.85 4.58 -16.45
CA ASP A 255 17.79 4.76 -17.90
C ASP A 255 16.38 5.19 -18.32
N GLN A 256 15.34 4.50 -17.80
CA GLN A 256 13.94 4.89 -18.04
C GLN A 256 13.64 6.30 -17.53
N ARG A 257 14.23 6.69 -16.40
CA ARG A 257 14.08 8.05 -15.87
C ARG A 257 14.69 9.09 -16.81
N ALA A 258 15.91 8.87 -17.28
CA ALA A 258 16.60 9.81 -18.16
C ALA A 258 15.87 9.96 -19.51
N GLU A 259 15.38 8.85 -20.07
CA GLU A 259 14.57 8.84 -21.30
C GLU A 259 13.29 9.65 -21.12
N PHE A 260 12.56 9.45 -20.02
CA PHE A 260 11.33 10.18 -19.74
C PHE A 260 11.57 11.69 -19.54
N GLU A 261 12.64 12.08 -18.81
CA GLU A 261 13.00 13.50 -18.63
C GLU A 261 13.32 14.15 -19.98
N ALA A 262 14.00 13.44 -20.89
CA ALA A 262 14.30 13.90 -22.23
C ALA A 262 13.04 14.05 -23.10
N ASP A 263 12.12 13.09 -23.05
CA ASP A 263 10.84 13.14 -23.77
C ASP A 263 9.96 14.31 -23.30
N VAL A 264 9.89 14.52 -21.99
CA VAL A 264 9.15 15.66 -21.42
C VAL A 264 9.74 16.99 -21.88
N ALA A 265 11.07 17.13 -21.90
CA ALA A 265 11.73 18.32 -22.41
C ALA A 265 11.45 18.53 -23.91
N ALA A 266 11.54 17.48 -24.72
CA ALA A 266 11.25 17.52 -26.15
C ALA A 266 9.80 17.95 -26.44
N VAL A 267 8.83 17.42 -25.68
CA VAL A 267 7.41 17.81 -25.80
C VAL A 267 7.20 19.26 -25.36
N ALA A 268 7.84 19.69 -24.27
CA ALA A 268 7.73 21.06 -23.77
C ALA A 268 8.29 22.10 -24.75
N ASP A 269 9.39 21.77 -25.43
CA ASP A 269 10.05 22.60 -26.44
C ASP A 269 9.28 22.64 -27.76
N ALA A 270 8.75 21.49 -28.21
CA ALA A 270 8.01 21.37 -29.46
C ALA A 270 6.61 22.01 -29.40
N LEU A 271 6.02 22.16 -28.21
CA LEU A 271 4.64 22.63 -28.00
C LEU A 271 4.59 23.95 -27.19
N PRO A 272 4.97 25.11 -27.78
CA PRO A 272 5.00 26.39 -27.08
C PRO A 272 3.60 26.93 -26.70
N ALA A 273 2.53 26.51 -27.39
CA ALA A 273 1.17 26.94 -27.09
C ALA A 273 0.48 26.15 -25.96
N LEU A 274 1.15 25.13 -25.39
CA LEU A 274 0.64 24.40 -24.23
C LEU A 274 0.52 25.34 -23.01
N ASP A 275 -0.53 25.16 -22.20
CA ASP A 275 -0.76 25.93 -20.98
C ASP A 275 0.53 25.96 -20.12
N PRO A 276 1.05 27.15 -19.77
CA PRO A 276 2.23 27.30 -18.93
C PRO A 276 2.14 26.54 -17.60
N ALA A 277 0.94 26.40 -17.02
CA ALA A 277 0.73 25.64 -15.79
C ALA A 277 0.98 24.14 -16.01
N LEU A 278 0.44 23.58 -17.08
CA LEU A 278 0.65 22.18 -17.45
C LEU A 278 2.10 21.89 -17.81
N ARG A 279 2.77 22.79 -18.55
CA ARG A 279 4.20 22.67 -18.85
C ARG A 279 5.06 22.62 -17.58
N LYS A 280 4.72 23.42 -16.57
CA LYS A 280 5.41 23.41 -15.27
C LYS A 280 5.19 22.10 -14.53
N VAL A 281 3.99 21.53 -14.56
CA VAL A 281 3.70 20.22 -13.96
C VAL A 281 4.49 19.12 -14.64
N MET A 282 4.55 19.11 -15.98
CA MET A 282 5.34 18.12 -16.73
C MET A 282 6.83 18.23 -16.40
N ALA A 283 7.41 19.43 -16.49
CA ALA A 283 8.83 19.65 -16.21
C ALA A 283 9.21 19.37 -14.74
N GLY A 284 8.31 19.69 -13.80
CA GLY A 284 8.51 19.48 -12.36
C GLY A 284 8.01 18.12 -11.85
N PHE A 285 7.59 17.21 -12.74
CA PHE A 285 6.85 16.00 -12.35
C PHE A 285 7.61 15.14 -11.32
N PHE A 286 8.90 14.84 -11.57
CA PHE A 286 9.71 14.03 -10.66
C PHE A 286 9.94 14.68 -9.30
N GLU A 287 10.12 16.00 -9.26
CA GLU A 287 10.27 16.74 -8.01
C GLU A 287 8.96 16.71 -7.21
N LEU A 288 7.83 16.98 -7.86
CA LEU A 288 6.51 16.99 -7.23
C LEU A 288 6.11 15.60 -6.71
N VAL A 289 6.30 14.54 -7.50
CA VAL A 289 6.03 13.18 -7.04
C VAL A 289 7.01 12.76 -5.96
N GLY A 290 8.30 13.11 -6.07
CA GLY A 290 9.30 12.86 -5.04
C GLY A 290 8.89 13.43 -3.69
N HIS A 291 8.42 14.69 -3.65
CA HIS A 291 7.89 15.29 -2.44
C HIS A 291 6.67 14.55 -1.86
N GLN A 292 5.75 14.09 -2.71
CA GLN A 292 4.60 13.32 -2.24
C GLN A 292 5.02 11.95 -1.68
N ILE A 293 6.00 11.28 -2.29
CA ILE A 293 6.52 10.00 -1.81
C ILE A 293 7.21 10.17 -0.46
N ASP A 294 8.09 11.16 -0.33
CA ASP A 294 8.77 11.46 0.93
C ASP A 294 7.75 11.72 2.06
N GLU A 295 6.67 12.43 1.76
CA GLU A 295 5.61 12.69 2.73
C GLU A 295 4.82 11.42 3.08
N VAL A 296 4.47 10.59 2.09
CA VAL A 296 3.82 9.29 2.32
C VAL A 296 4.70 8.39 3.19
N GLU A 297 6.01 8.32 2.93
CA GLU A 297 6.94 7.53 3.74
C GLU A 297 7.01 8.04 5.19
N ARG A 298 7.06 9.36 5.40
CA ARG A 298 7.00 9.97 6.74
C ARG A 298 5.71 9.64 7.46
N ILE A 299 4.58 9.71 6.75
CA ILE A 299 3.26 9.32 7.29
C ILE A 299 3.30 7.84 7.68
N GLN A 300 3.75 6.94 6.80
CA GLN A 300 3.84 5.51 7.10
C GLN A 300 4.70 5.22 8.34
N GLN A 301 5.84 5.91 8.51
CA GLN A 301 6.68 5.79 9.70
C GLN A 301 5.95 6.25 10.97
N ARG A 302 5.27 7.41 10.92
CA ARG A 302 4.45 7.92 12.04
C ARG A 302 3.32 6.95 12.40
N CYS A 303 2.62 6.43 11.41
CA CYS A 303 1.56 5.43 11.55
C CYS A 303 2.08 4.13 12.17
N ALA A 304 3.23 3.63 11.72
CA ALA A 304 3.87 2.45 12.31
C ALA A 304 4.20 2.66 13.80
N GLN A 305 4.67 3.85 14.18
CA GLN A 305 4.90 4.20 15.58
C GLN A 305 3.61 4.26 16.40
N ARG A 306 2.52 4.83 15.85
CA ARG A 306 1.19 4.85 16.50
C ARG A 306 0.68 3.44 16.74
N VAL A 307 0.73 2.57 15.72
CA VAL A 307 0.33 1.16 15.84
C VAL A 307 1.18 0.44 16.89
N LYS A 308 2.49 0.68 16.92
CA LYS A 308 3.39 0.11 17.94
C LYS A 308 3.02 0.57 19.36
N ARG A 309 2.64 1.84 19.55
CA ARG A 309 2.19 2.37 20.85
C ARG A 309 0.83 1.78 21.26
N PHE A 310 -0.12 1.73 20.35
CA PHE A 310 -1.46 1.19 20.58
C PHE A 310 -1.43 -0.30 20.94
N THR A 311 -0.61 -1.10 20.24
CA THR A 311 -0.42 -2.53 20.55
C THR A 311 0.26 -2.72 21.91
N ALA A 312 1.29 -1.92 22.21
CA ALA A 312 1.92 -1.93 23.53
C ALA A 312 0.92 -1.57 24.66
N PHE A 313 0.08 -0.55 24.46
CA PHE A 313 -0.99 -0.19 25.39
C PHE A 313 -1.98 -1.34 25.61
N GLY A 314 -2.45 -1.97 24.52
CA GLY A 314 -3.33 -3.13 24.58
C GLY A 314 -2.76 -4.30 25.38
N THR A 315 -1.47 -4.60 25.23
CA THR A 315 -0.83 -5.67 26.03
C THR A 315 -0.79 -5.34 27.53
N LEU A 316 -0.59 -4.07 27.88
CA LEU A 316 -0.59 -3.63 29.28
C LEU A 316 -1.99 -3.68 29.89
N GLU A 317 -3.01 -3.17 29.19
CA GLU A 317 -4.40 -3.23 29.67
C GLU A 317 -4.94 -4.66 29.72
N GLN A 318 -4.59 -5.52 28.77
CA GLN A 318 -4.95 -6.95 28.85
C GLN A 318 -4.30 -7.62 30.07
N SER A 319 -3.03 -7.33 30.36
CA SER A 319 -2.36 -7.86 31.57
C SER A 319 -3.04 -7.40 32.87
N ARG A 320 -3.48 -6.13 32.94
CA ARG A 320 -4.23 -5.58 34.07
C ARG A 320 -5.64 -6.14 34.17
N GLY A 321 -6.34 -6.29 33.05
CA GLY A 321 -7.68 -6.88 32.96
C GLY A 321 -7.69 -8.34 33.42
N VAL A 322 -6.71 -9.14 32.97
CA VAL A 322 -6.51 -10.52 33.42
C VAL A 322 -6.18 -10.57 34.91
N ALA A 323 -5.29 -9.71 35.40
CA ALA A 323 -4.98 -9.61 36.83
C ALA A 323 -6.20 -9.22 37.67
N ARG A 324 -7.06 -8.31 37.18
CA ARG A 324 -8.30 -7.92 37.85
C ARG A 324 -9.30 -9.07 37.90
N GLN A 325 -9.56 -9.74 36.77
CA GLN A 325 -10.46 -10.89 36.70
C GLN A 325 -9.96 -12.06 37.56
N LEU A 326 -8.65 -12.31 37.59
CA LEU A 326 -8.04 -13.29 38.49
C LEU A 326 -8.28 -12.94 39.96
N ASN A 327 -8.08 -11.67 40.34
CA ASN A 327 -8.32 -11.22 41.71
C ASN A 327 -9.80 -11.28 42.10
N GLU A 328 -10.72 -10.93 41.20
CA GLU A 328 -12.16 -11.11 41.40
C GLU A 328 -12.55 -12.59 41.54
N ALA A 329 -12.03 -13.46 40.67
CA ALA A 329 -12.26 -14.90 40.73
C ALA A 329 -11.70 -15.52 42.02
N LEU A 330 -10.50 -15.11 42.45
CA LEU A 330 -9.91 -15.48 43.73
C LEU A 330 -10.73 -14.96 44.91
N GLY A 331 -11.27 -13.74 44.80
CA GLY A 331 -12.18 -13.16 45.79
C GLY A 331 -13.49 -13.95 45.91
N ALA A 332 -14.10 -14.30 44.78
CA ALA A 332 -15.30 -15.13 44.70
C ALA A 332 -15.05 -16.55 45.23
N ALA A 333 -13.92 -17.17 44.87
CA ALA A 333 -13.50 -18.47 45.38
C ALA A 333 -13.26 -18.44 46.90
N ARG A 334 -12.64 -17.37 47.43
CA ARG A 334 -12.49 -17.15 48.88
C ARG A 334 -13.82 -16.94 49.59
N ALA A 335 -14.77 -16.27 48.95
CA ALA A 335 -16.13 -16.10 49.49
C ALA A 335 -16.88 -17.45 49.52
N LEU A 336 -16.74 -18.27 48.48
CA LEU A 336 -17.25 -19.64 48.42
C LEU A 336 -16.60 -20.55 49.47
N LEU A 337 -15.29 -20.42 49.71
CA LEU A 337 -14.58 -21.14 50.78
C LEU A 337 -15.08 -20.77 52.19
N LYS A 338 -15.69 -19.60 52.39
CA LYS A 338 -16.31 -19.23 53.67
C LYS A 338 -17.65 -19.92 53.88
N THR A 339 -18.34 -20.33 52.82
CA THR A 339 -19.64 -21.01 52.89
C THR A 339 -19.52 -22.54 52.73
N SER A 340 -18.47 -23.04 52.07
CA SER A 340 -18.13 -24.48 52.01
C SER A 340 -16.90 -24.79 52.88
N LEU A 341 -17.10 -25.43 54.02
CA LEU A 341 -16.02 -25.85 54.91
C LEU A 341 -15.22 -27.04 54.36
N THR A 342 -13.93 -26.95 54.64
CA THR A 342 -12.70 -27.64 54.21
C THR A 342 -12.59 -29.19 54.31
N ASP A 343 -13.68 -29.96 54.48
CA ASP A 343 -13.55 -31.39 54.84
C ASP A 343 -14.01 -32.43 53.80
N SER A 344 -14.35 -32.02 52.57
CA SER A 344 -14.49 -32.99 51.49
C SER A 344 -13.13 -33.26 50.86
N ARG A 345 -12.56 -34.45 51.10
CA ARG A 345 -11.41 -34.96 50.34
C ARG A 345 -11.78 -34.98 48.87
N LEU A 346 -11.21 -34.06 48.09
CA LEU A 346 -11.14 -34.21 46.64
C LEU A 346 -9.99 -35.18 46.36
N ASP A 347 -10.31 -36.37 45.87
CA ASP A 347 -9.37 -37.43 45.45
C ASP A 347 -8.65 -37.03 44.14
N LEU A 348 -8.06 -35.83 44.14
CA LEU A 348 -7.34 -35.23 43.03
C LEU A 348 -5.91 -34.96 43.47
N ASP A 349 -4.99 -35.83 43.03
CA ASP A 349 -3.56 -35.56 43.13
C ASP A 349 -3.21 -34.40 42.19
N VAL A 350 -2.99 -33.22 42.76
CA VAL A 350 -2.49 -32.07 42.01
C VAL A 350 -0.96 -32.09 42.08
N PRO A 351 -0.25 -32.44 41.00
CA PRO A 351 1.21 -32.39 41.00
C PRO A 351 1.64 -30.91 41.03
N LEU A 352 2.16 -30.47 42.17
CA LEU A 352 2.83 -29.18 42.31
C LEU A 352 4.14 -29.21 41.52
N ALA A 353 4.08 -28.91 40.23
CA ALA A 353 5.25 -28.67 39.41
C ALA A 353 5.89 -27.34 39.85
N ARG A 354 7.12 -27.41 40.39
CA ARG A 354 7.97 -26.23 40.56
C ARG A 354 8.25 -25.66 39.18
N HIS A 355 7.98 -24.37 38.96
CA HIS A 355 8.38 -23.72 37.72
C HIS A 355 9.91 -23.61 37.67
N ALA A 356 10.54 -24.53 36.94
CA ALA A 356 11.89 -24.32 36.44
C ALA A 356 11.79 -23.36 35.26
N ILE A 357 12.41 -22.18 35.38
CA ILE A 357 12.57 -21.24 34.27
C ILE A 357 13.48 -21.93 33.26
N SER A 358 12.90 -22.48 32.19
CA SER A 358 13.57 -23.33 31.21
C SER A 358 14.04 -22.58 29.95
N SER A 359 13.85 -21.25 29.88
CA SER A 359 14.17 -20.49 28.68
C SER A 359 14.57 -19.04 28.97
N VAL A 360 15.71 -18.62 28.41
CA VAL A 360 16.17 -17.23 28.38
C VAL A 360 15.22 -16.33 27.56
N GLY A 361 14.38 -16.90 26.68
CA GLY A 361 13.37 -16.16 25.91
C GLY A 361 12.20 -15.63 26.75
N ALA A 362 12.04 -16.10 27.99
CA ALA A 362 11.11 -15.51 28.96
C ALA A 362 11.64 -14.19 29.56
N LEU A 363 12.91 -13.84 29.31
CA LEU A 363 13.52 -12.57 29.68
C LEU A 363 13.42 -11.61 28.49
N SER A 364 12.44 -10.72 28.53
CA SER A 364 12.31 -9.61 27.59
C SER A 364 13.38 -8.55 27.87
N PHE A 365 14.35 -8.40 26.98
CA PHE A 365 15.29 -7.27 27.02
C PHE A 365 14.67 -6.05 26.31
N LYS A 366 14.44 -4.98 27.08
CA LYS A 366 14.08 -3.67 26.53
C LYS A 366 15.33 -2.99 25.97
N ILE A 367 15.47 -2.93 24.64
CA ILE A 367 16.45 -2.08 23.97
C ILE A 367 15.87 -0.66 23.91
N GLY A 368 16.44 0.25 24.70
CA GLY A 368 15.92 1.61 24.93
C GLY A 368 16.41 2.68 23.95
N ASP A 369 17.21 2.33 22.94
CA ASP A 369 17.78 3.27 21.99
C ASP A 369 17.51 2.80 20.55
N LEU A 370 16.89 3.66 19.74
CA LEU A 370 16.47 3.43 18.35
C LEU A 370 17.37 4.16 17.34
N SER A 371 18.51 4.69 17.77
CA SER A 371 19.48 5.27 16.84
C SER A 371 20.01 4.21 15.86
N ALA A 372 20.27 4.62 14.61
CA ALA A 372 20.87 3.74 13.61
C ALA A 372 22.16 3.15 14.20
N PRO A 373 22.33 1.81 14.18
CA PRO A 373 23.50 1.18 14.77
C PRO A 373 24.75 1.80 14.15
N LYS A 374 25.68 2.23 15.00
CA LYS A 374 26.99 2.71 14.52
C LYS A 374 27.55 1.65 13.57
N PRO A 375 28.11 2.03 12.41
CA PRO A 375 28.67 1.07 11.48
C PRO A 375 29.62 0.15 12.22
N ALA A 376 29.40 -1.15 12.07
CA ALA A 376 30.12 -2.18 12.81
C ALA A 376 31.62 -1.96 12.59
N ARG A 377 32.33 -1.62 13.67
CA ARG A 377 33.79 -1.66 13.65
C ARG A 377 34.20 -3.13 13.69
N PRO A 378 35.23 -3.56 12.94
CA PRO A 378 35.83 -4.86 13.14
C PRO A 378 36.11 -5.06 14.62
N ALA A 379 35.60 -6.16 15.19
CA ALA A 379 35.88 -6.48 16.57
C ALA A 379 37.33 -6.97 16.66
N ASP A 380 38.21 -6.19 17.28
CA ASP A 380 39.59 -6.60 17.60
C ASP A 380 39.61 -7.50 18.85
N GLY A 381 38.82 -8.57 18.83
CA GLY A 381 38.71 -9.53 19.92
C GLY A 381 38.29 -10.90 19.43
N GLN A 382 38.83 -11.95 20.04
CA GLN A 382 38.39 -13.32 19.80
C GLN A 382 36.90 -13.44 20.15
N VAL A 383 36.07 -13.71 19.15
CA VAL A 383 34.64 -13.93 19.33
C VAL A 383 34.44 -15.25 20.07
N ASP A 384 33.84 -15.19 21.26
CA ASP A 384 33.42 -16.39 21.98
C ASP A 384 32.17 -16.98 21.30
N LEU A 385 32.42 -17.98 20.46
CA LEU A 385 31.38 -18.70 19.71
C LEU A 385 30.47 -19.55 20.62
N ALA A 386 30.81 -19.76 21.90
CA ALA A 386 29.91 -20.42 22.85
C ALA A 386 28.60 -19.64 23.05
N SER A 387 28.63 -18.32 22.88
CA SER A 387 27.47 -17.42 22.91
C SER A 387 26.41 -17.75 21.85
N PHE A 388 26.80 -18.42 20.75
CA PHE A 388 25.92 -18.77 19.64
C PHE A 388 25.26 -20.15 19.79
N ALA A 389 25.43 -20.81 20.94
CA ALA A 389 24.75 -22.07 21.26
C ALA A 389 23.21 -21.99 21.21
N ALA A 390 22.62 -20.79 21.19
CA ALA A 390 21.19 -20.62 20.94
C ALA A 390 20.77 -20.99 19.50
N LEU A 391 21.67 -20.84 18.51
CA LEU A 391 21.40 -21.17 17.11
C LEU A 391 21.27 -22.67 16.86
N THR A 392 21.75 -23.51 17.78
CA THR A 392 21.53 -24.97 17.76
C THR A 392 20.05 -25.35 17.79
N THR A 393 19.17 -24.45 18.24
CA THR A 393 17.70 -24.68 18.24
C THR A 393 17.03 -24.39 16.89
N GLN A 394 17.72 -23.68 15.99
CA GLN A 394 17.21 -23.34 14.65
C GLN A 394 17.58 -24.40 13.60
N VAL A 395 18.26 -25.46 14.02
CA VAL A 395 18.89 -26.45 13.16
C VAL A 395 18.62 -27.83 13.72
N ASP A 396 18.39 -28.82 12.85
CA ASP A 396 18.22 -30.21 13.25
C ASP A 396 19.57 -30.83 13.67
N ALA A 397 19.99 -30.52 14.90
CA ALA A 397 21.24 -31.00 15.48
C ALA A 397 21.34 -32.55 15.52
N PRO A 398 20.27 -33.32 15.84
CA PRO A 398 20.28 -34.77 15.71
C PRO A 398 20.62 -35.24 14.28
N ALA A 399 19.92 -34.73 13.26
CA ALA A 399 20.18 -35.13 11.88
C ALA A 399 21.60 -34.77 11.41
N MET A 400 22.09 -33.59 11.77
CA MET A 400 23.46 -33.18 11.45
C MET A 400 24.52 -34.00 12.16
N SER A 401 24.29 -34.35 13.43
CA SER A 401 25.21 -35.23 14.17
C SER A 401 25.26 -36.62 13.56
N GLN A 402 24.12 -37.16 13.11
CA GLN A 402 24.04 -38.45 12.42
C GLN A 402 24.74 -38.42 11.06
N MET A 403 24.51 -37.37 10.27
CA MET A 403 25.20 -37.14 9.00
C MET A 403 26.72 -37.11 9.18
N LEU A 404 27.19 -36.31 10.15
CA LEU A 404 28.61 -36.14 10.40
C LEU A 404 29.24 -37.42 10.97
N ASN A 405 28.56 -38.10 11.91
CA ASN A 405 29.02 -39.38 12.44
C ASN A 405 29.08 -40.46 11.36
N THR A 406 28.15 -40.46 10.40
CA THR A 406 28.20 -41.37 9.25
C THR A 406 29.42 -41.07 8.37
N ALA A 407 29.69 -39.81 8.09
CA ALA A 407 30.87 -39.40 7.32
C ALA A 407 32.18 -39.76 8.05
N LEU A 408 32.22 -39.64 9.39
CA LEU A 408 33.36 -40.01 10.22
C LEU A 408 33.72 -41.50 10.18
N HIS A 409 32.78 -42.40 9.86
CA HIS A 409 33.08 -43.82 9.67
C HIS A 409 34.03 -44.06 8.48
N HIS A 410 34.08 -43.14 7.52
CA HIS A 410 34.94 -43.22 6.34
C HIS A 410 36.27 -42.49 6.48
N GLY A 411 36.48 -41.77 7.58
CA GLY A 411 37.71 -41.04 7.88
C GLY A 411 37.44 -39.65 8.49
N PRO A 412 38.48 -38.93 8.92
CA PRO A 412 38.35 -37.58 9.46
C PRO A 412 37.74 -36.61 8.45
N VAL A 413 36.83 -35.75 8.89
CA VAL A 413 36.11 -34.79 8.04
C VAL A 413 36.51 -33.37 8.43
N SER A 414 36.80 -32.50 7.46
CA SER A 414 37.09 -31.09 7.73
C SER A 414 35.80 -30.27 7.91
N LEU A 415 35.85 -29.15 8.64
CA LEU A 415 34.71 -28.25 8.81
C LEU A 415 34.13 -27.76 7.46
N PRO A 416 34.95 -27.34 6.47
CA PRO A 416 34.43 -27.03 5.13
C PRO A 416 33.73 -28.20 4.45
N ASP A 417 34.28 -29.41 4.54
CA ASP A 417 33.68 -30.59 3.92
C ASP A 417 32.36 -30.97 4.61
N ALA A 418 32.28 -30.80 5.93
CA ALA A 418 31.05 -31.02 6.69
C ALA A 418 29.93 -30.03 6.30
N VAL A 419 30.27 -28.78 5.96
CA VAL A 419 29.31 -27.81 5.42
C VAL A 419 28.87 -28.19 4.01
N ALA A 420 29.79 -28.72 3.18
CA ALA A 420 29.51 -29.14 1.81
C ALA A 420 28.61 -30.39 1.72
N LEU A 421 28.50 -31.19 2.80
CA LEU A 421 27.56 -32.31 2.89
C LEU A 421 26.09 -31.86 2.99
N LEU A 422 25.83 -30.59 3.31
CA LEU A 422 24.48 -30.04 3.41
C LEU A 422 24.02 -29.49 2.05
N GLU A 423 22.86 -29.93 1.56
CA GLU A 423 22.28 -29.45 0.29
C GLU A 423 22.00 -27.93 0.29
N SER A 424 21.62 -27.38 1.44
CA SER A 424 21.38 -25.94 1.62
C SER A 424 21.83 -25.48 3.01
N ALA A 425 23.11 -25.17 3.16
CA ALA A 425 23.65 -24.66 4.42
C ALA A 425 23.17 -23.21 4.66
N TYR A 426 22.57 -22.97 5.83
CA TYR A 426 22.32 -21.60 6.35
C TYR A 426 23.35 -21.25 7.42
N LEU A 427 23.47 -19.97 7.79
CA LEU A 427 24.44 -19.50 8.80
C LEU A 427 24.38 -20.32 10.10
N GLY A 428 23.18 -20.67 10.57
CA GLY A 428 23.01 -21.52 11.76
C GLY A 428 23.73 -22.87 11.65
N HIS A 429 23.67 -23.52 10.49
CA HIS A 429 24.34 -24.81 10.25
C HIS A 429 25.86 -24.67 10.35
N VAL A 430 26.42 -23.63 9.74
CA VAL A 430 27.87 -23.36 9.75
C VAL A 430 28.36 -23.10 11.18
N ILE A 431 27.63 -22.30 11.96
CA ILE A 431 28.00 -21.97 13.35
C ILE A 431 27.91 -23.20 14.25
N VAL A 432 26.89 -24.05 14.09
CA VAL A 432 26.74 -25.29 14.87
C VAL A 432 27.88 -26.26 14.57
N LEU A 433 28.17 -26.52 13.29
CA LEU A 433 29.32 -27.37 12.92
C LEU A 433 30.64 -26.81 13.45
N TRP A 434 30.85 -25.50 13.34
CA TRP A 434 32.04 -24.86 13.86
C TRP A 434 32.15 -25.03 15.38
N SER A 435 31.05 -24.87 16.13
CA SER A 435 31.04 -25.08 17.58
C SER A 435 31.40 -26.52 17.98
N TRP A 436 30.99 -27.52 17.20
CA TRP A 436 31.36 -28.92 17.43
C TRP A 436 32.82 -29.18 17.07
N ALA A 437 33.30 -28.58 15.98
CA ALA A 437 34.69 -28.72 15.55
C ALA A 437 35.67 -28.12 16.57
N LEU A 438 35.27 -27.06 17.27
CA LEU A 438 36.07 -26.45 18.36
C LEU A 438 36.20 -27.36 19.60
N LYS A 439 35.29 -28.32 19.80
CA LYS A 439 35.35 -29.28 20.92
C LYS A 439 36.22 -30.50 20.62
N GLN A 440 36.79 -30.61 19.41
CA GLN A 440 37.64 -31.72 19.01
C GLN A 440 39.08 -31.52 19.54
N PRO A 441 39.80 -32.59 19.88
CA PRO A 441 41.10 -32.53 20.58
C PRO A 441 42.22 -31.80 19.81
N ALA A 442 42.07 -31.54 18.51
CA ALA A 442 43.06 -30.84 17.68
C ALA A 442 42.72 -29.35 17.40
N ALA A 443 41.64 -28.81 17.96
CA ALA A 443 41.09 -27.51 17.58
C ALA A 443 42.02 -26.31 17.83
N GLU A 444 42.86 -26.37 18.87
CA GLU A 444 43.74 -25.26 19.28
C GLU A 444 44.96 -25.05 18.36
N SER A 445 45.26 -26.01 17.47
CA SER A 445 46.48 -26.02 16.65
C SER A 445 46.31 -25.42 15.24
N VAL A 446 45.08 -25.16 14.81
CA VAL A 446 44.76 -24.78 13.42
C VAL A 446 44.78 -23.27 13.22
N ARG A 447 45.64 -22.79 12.30
CA ARG A 447 45.74 -21.38 11.91
C ARG A 447 45.25 -21.07 10.49
N GLU A 448 44.99 -22.11 9.68
CA GLU A 448 44.51 -21.94 8.31
C GLU A 448 43.00 -21.76 8.27
N SER A 449 42.53 -20.78 7.49
CA SER A 449 41.12 -20.56 7.20
C SER A 449 40.76 -20.99 5.77
N ALA A 450 39.51 -21.41 5.60
CA ALA A 450 38.90 -21.74 4.32
C ALA A 450 37.53 -21.05 4.22
N THR A 451 37.17 -20.61 3.02
CA THR A 451 35.89 -19.94 2.77
C THR A 451 34.80 -20.96 2.48
N VAL A 452 33.66 -20.85 3.17
CA VAL A 452 32.46 -21.67 2.92
C VAL A 452 31.29 -20.78 2.51
N ARG A 453 30.40 -21.34 1.66
CA ARG A 453 29.19 -20.66 1.18
C ARG A 453 27.98 -21.11 1.98
N PHE A 454 27.07 -20.18 2.24
CA PHE A 454 25.78 -20.46 2.87
C PHE A 454 24.70 -19.53 2.32
N ARG A 455 23.45 -20.00 2.36
CA ARG A 455 22.28 -19.24 1.94
C ARG A 455 21.80 -18.35 3.08
N SER A 456 21.57 -17.07 2.78
CA SER A 456 20.99 -16.12 3.73
C SER A 456 19.45 -16.12 3.60
N LEU A 457 18.75 -15.70 4.66
CA LEU A 457 17.27 -15.68 4.71
C LEU A 457 16.65 -14.70 3.69
N ASP A 458 17.43 -13.75 3.20
CA ASP A 458 17.11 -12.85 2.07
C ASP A 458 17.25 -13.53 0.69
N GLY A 459 17.57 -14.83 0.66
CA GLY A 459 17.60 -15.66 -0.55
C GLY A 459 18.91 -15.62 -1.34
N ARG A 460 19.87 -14.77 -0.97
CA ARG A 460 21.18 -14.65 -1.62
C ARG A 460 22.22 -15.52 -0.94
N ASP A 461 23.14 -16.09 -1.72
CA ASP A 461 24.29 -16.82 -1.19
C ASP A 461 25.34 -15.83 -0.64
N ARG A 462 25.91 -16.16 0.51
CA ARG A 462 26.96 -15.39 1.19
C ARG A 462 28.13 -16.30 1.53
N GLU A 463 29.29 -15.69 1.75
CA GLU A 463 30.54 -16.39 2.05
C GLU A 463 31.04 -16.03 3.46
N ILE A 464 31.64 -17.00 4.16
CA ILE A 464 32.29 -16.80 5.47
C ILE A 464 33.59 -17.58 5.55
N ALA A 465 34.63 -16.99 6.13
CA ALA A 465 35.89 -17.66 6.40
C ALA A 465 35.80 -18.43 7.73
N VAL A 466 36.03 -19.73 7.68
CA VAL A 466 36.05 -20.64 8.84
C VAL A 466 37.42 -21.31 8.97
N PRO A 467 37.91 -21.60 10.18
CA PRO A 467 39.16 -22.36 10.35
C PRO A 467 39.00 -23.80 9.84
N ARG A 468 40.08 -24.38 9.30
CA ARG A 468 40.13 -25.79 8.83
C ARG A 468 40.19 -26.78 9.99
N LEU A 469 39.21 -26.72 10.87
CA LEU A 469 39.09 -27.65 11.99
C LEU A 469 38.69 -29.04 11.49
N MET A 470 39.15 -30.08 12.19
CA MET A 470 38.91 -31.47 11.83
C MET A 470 38.00 -32.14 12.86
N PHE A 471 37.04 -32.91 12.37
CA PHE A 471 36.28 -33.86 13.15
C PHE A 471 37.02 -35.20 13.14
N THR A 472 37.40 -35.69 14.32
CA THR A 472 38.11 -36.97 14.50
C THR A 472 37.35 -37.93 15.39
N GLU A 473 36.50 -37.41 16.28
CA GLU A 473 35.69 -38.20 17.20
C GLU A 473 34.18 -38.00 16.92
N PRO A 474 33.34 -39.02 17.21
CA PRO A 474 31.90 -38.92 17.02
C PRO A 474 31.30 -37.80 17.86
N ILE A 475 30.36 -37.05 17.27
CA ILE A 475 29.57 -36.05 17.98
C ILE A 475 28.47 -36.77 18.77
N THR A 476 28.62 -36.81 20.09
CA THR A 476 27.54 -37.16 21.01
C THR A 476 26.61 -35.97 21.14
N ALA A 477 25.46 -36.01 20.45
CA ALA A 477 24.40 -35.03 20.66
C ALA A 477 24.05 -35.01 22.15
N LEU A 478 24.24 -33.85 22.79
CA LEU A 478 23.91 -33.64 24.20
C LEU A 478 22.45 -34.01 24.46
N VAL A 479 22.24 -35.14 25.14
CA VAL A 479 21.10 -35.36 26.02
C VAL A 479 21.19 -34.29 27.10
N GLY A 480 20.39 -33.23 26.96
CA GLY A 480 20.36 -32.09 27.86
C GLY A 480 18.95 -31.83 28.37
N ALA A 481 18.43 -32.72 29.23
CA ALA A 481 17.38 -32.41 30.19
C ALA A 481 17.32 -33.52 31.26
N GLY A 482 18.08 -33.35 32.34
CA GLY A 482 18.06 -34.30 33.45
C GLY A 482 19.11 -34.01 34.51
N THR A 483 18.96 -32.89 35.23
CA THR A 483 19.08 -32.74 36.70
C THR A 483 18.71 -31.33 37.09
#